data_AF-A0A960DB51-F1
#
_entry.id   AF-A0A960DB51-F1
#
_cell.length_a   1.000
_cell.length_b   1.000
_cell.length_c   1.000
_cell.angle_alpha   90.00
_cell.angle_beta   90.00
_cell.angle_gamma   90.00
#
_symmetry.space_group_name_H-M   'P 1'
#
loop_
_entity.id
_entity.type
_entity.pdbx_description
1 polymer ?
#
loop_
_entity_poly.entity_id
_entity_poly.type
_entity_poly.pdbx_seq_one_letter_code
_entity_poly.pdbx_strand_id
1 'polypeptide(L)'
;TYTGADEHSGQRKPPAVPVVELLDTLDITTTAKVRDRVLVEHPLQPFDIDNVTPGALGMPPGQPFTFDPTTLTAVRVAAGHREVRPGLIGQRLPAPPPDDVALDDLVGFFSDPVKGYFRALDYTLPWDVDSIEDTIPVEIDALQEWKIGDRMLDDMLGGVTPAIAQQAEWRRGSLPPGRLGWRTARDVAARAAALAAAALRHRGQEPAALDIDINLAGSGQVEHAARRVTGTVAGLYGERLTAVTYSKLDGRHLLGPWIRLVALAARYPERDWTAVCIGRTKRGDKPRERLLGAPEAAGEVLSDLVAIYDAGRREPIPLPLKTSYAWADARYNRGAPERDARFKWNSARFPGENEQPAHEVVWGERSDVSVLMTPVQPGEEHPEENTRLGAYAARLWLPLLQAERNVD
;
A
#
# COMPACT_ATOMS: atom_id res chain seq x y z
N THR A 1 31.96 -42.03 3.83
CA THR A 1 31.67 -40.64 3.44
C THR A 1 31.83 -39.74 4.65
N TYR A 2 32.11 -38.45 4.46
CA TYR A 2 32.22 -37.46 5.54
C TYR A 2 31.87 -36.07 4.99
N THR A 3 31.53 -35.12 5.87
CA THR A 3 31.30 -33.72 5.49
C THR A 3 32.65 -33.01 5.27
N GLY A 4 32.99 -32.71 4.01
CA GLY A 4 34.28 -32.16 3.61
C GLY A 4 34.42 -30.63 3.69
N ALA A 5 33.30 -29.91 3.84
CA ALA A 5 33.29 -28.46 3.99
C ALA A 5 32.12 -27.99 4.84
N ASP A 6 32.24 -26.80 5.42
CA ASP A 6 31.14 -26.08 6.05
C ASP A 6 30.19 -25.47 5.01
N GLU A 7 28.87 -25.68 5.13
CA GLU A 7 27.89 -25.23 4.13
C GLU A 7 27.67 -23.71 4.11
N HIS A 8 27.99 -23.01 5.21
CA HIS A 8 27.85 -21.56 5.31
C HIS A 8 29.14 -20.82 4.98
N SER A 9 30.28 -21.30 5.50
CA SER A 9 31.56 -20.60 5.37
C SER A 9 32.45 -21.14 4.26
N GLY A 10 32.15 -22.31 3.69
CA GLY A 10 33.00 -22.98 2.69
C GLY A 10 34.34 -23.51 3.23
N GLN A 11 34.59 -23.40 4.54
CA GLN A 11 35.82 -23.88 5.15
C GLN A 11 35.94 -25.39 5.05
N ARG A 12 37.10 -25.88 4.57
CA ARG A 12 37.39 -27.30 4.44
C ARG A 12 37.42 -27.96 5.83
N LYS A 13 36.67 -29.04 5.98
CA LYS A 13 36.66 -29.90 7.17
C LYS A 13 37.49 -31.15 6.86
N PRO A 14 38.61 -31.40 7.54
CA PRO A 14 39.38 -32.62 7.32
C PRO A 14 38.58 -33.85 7.74
N PRO A 15 38.80 -35.01 7.11
CA PRO A 15 38.18 -36.25 7.55
C PRO A 15 38.75 -36.68 8.91
N ALA A 16 38.04 -37.59 9.59
CA ALA A 16 38.53 -38.19 10.83
C ALA A 16 39.88 -38.89 10.61
N VAL A 17 40.75 -38.86 11.63
CA VAL A 17 42.12 -39.42 11.58
C VAL A 17 42.20 -40.82 10.95
N PRO A 18 41.34 -41.81 11.29
CA PRO A 18 41.40 -43.14 10.68
C PRO A 18 41.20 -43.15 9.16
N VAL A 19 40.41 -42.22 8.62
CA VAL A 19 40.18 -42.09 7.17
C VAL A 19 41.41 -41.47 6.49
N VAL A 20 42.08 -40.52 7.15
CA VAL A 20 43.35 -39.96 6.66
C VAL A 20 44.41 -41.05 6.57
N GLU A 21 44.59 -41.82 7.66
CA GLU A 21 45.56 -42.92 7.73
C GLU A 21 45.28 -44.01 6.69
N LEU A 22 44.02 -44.35 6.46
CA LEU A 22 43.63 -45.29 5.40
C LEU A 22 44.03 -44.77 4.02
N LEU A 23 43.74 -43.50 3.72
CA LEU A 23 44.09 -42.89 2.45
C LEU A 23 45.62 -42.80 2.25
N ASP A 24 46.37 -42.47 3.30
CA ASP A 24 47.84 -42.45 3.26
C ASP A 24 48.41 -43.86 3.06
N THR A 25 47.85 -44.87 3.72
CA THR A 25 48.27 -46.28 3.58
C THR A 25 48.04 -46.78 2.16
N LEU A 26 46.90 -46.44 1.55
CA LEU A 26 46.60 -46.78 0.16
C LEU A 26 47.65 -46.20 -0.79
N ASP A 27 47.97 -44.91 -0.65
CA ASP A 27 48.98 -44.24 -1.49
C ASP A 27 50.39 -44.87 -1.38
N ILE A 28 50.73 -45.43 -0.22
CA ILE A 28 52.04 -46.06 0.03
C ILE A 28 52.09 -47.50 -0.52
N THR A 29 50.97 -48.22 -0.47
CA THR A 29 50.92 -49.66 -0.76
C THR A 29 50.56 -49.98 -2.20
N THR A 30 50.05 -49.02 -2.98
CA THR A 30 49.78 -49.17 -4.41
C THR A 30 50.98 -48.74 -5.27
N THR A 31 51.05 -49.25 -6.50
CA THR A 31 52.14 -48.94 -7.45
C THR A 31 52.19 -47.48 -7.90
N ALA A 32 51.13 -46.72 -7.67
CA ALA A 32 51.04 -45.27 -7.84
C ALA A 32 50.14 -44.70 -6.75
N LYS A 33 50.20 -43.39 -6.49
CA LYS A 33 49.22 -42.73 -5.60
C LYS A 33 47.80 -42.87 -6.16
N VAL A 34 46.85 -43.22 -5.31
CA VAL A 34 45.46 -43.51 -5.69
C VAL A 34 44.45 -42.67 -4.93
N ARG A 35 44.85 -41.84 -3.96
CA ARG A 35 43.95 -40.96 -3.19
C ARG A 35 42.96 -40.21 -4.06
N ASP A 36 43.42 -39.56 -5.13
CA ASP A 36 42.58 -38.78 -6.03
C ASP A 36 41.62 -39.62 -6.89
N ARG A 37 41.81 -40.95 -6.92
CA ARG A 37 40.91 -41.90 -7.59
C ARG A 37 39.86 -42.48 -6.66
N VAL A 38 40.09 -42.44 -5.35
CA VAL A 38 39.23 -43.07 -4.33
C VAL A 38 38.44 -42.02 -3.55
N LEU A 39 39.01 -40.84 -3.34
CA LEU A 39 38.33 -39.71 -2.71
C LEU A 39 37.56 -38.93 -3.78
N VAL A 40 36.23 -39.01 -3.73
CA VAL A 40 35.34 -38.21 -4.56
C VAL A 40 34.80 -37.05 -3.74
N GLU A 41 35.00 -35.82 -4.22
CA GLU A 41 34.39 -34.62 -3.66
C GLU A 41 33.03 -34.41 -4.32
N HIS A 42 31.95 -34.59 -3.55
CA HIS A 42 30.59 -34.38 -4.05
C HIS A 42 30.19 -32.89 -3.96
N PRO A 43 29.46 -32.37 -4.95
CA PRO A 43 28.99 -30.99 -4.95
C PRO A 43 27.98 -30.74 -3.83
N LEU A 44 27.89 -29.49 -3.37
CA LEU A 44 26.97 -29.09 -2.29
C LEU A 44 25.50 -29.20 -2.72
N GLN A 45 25.19 -28.78 -3.95
CA GLN A 45 23.83 -28.71 -4.44
C GLN A 45 23.42 -30.03 -5.13
N PRO A 46 22.23 -30.58 -4.84
CA PRO A 46 21.77 -31.81 -5.46
C PRO A 46 21.49 -31.66 -6.96
N PHE A 47 21.36 -30.43 -7.45
CA PHE A 47 21.16 -30.07 -8.85
C PHE A 47 22.43 -29.61 -9.57
N ASP A 48 23.60 -29.92 -9.01
CA ASP A 48 24.86 -29.75 -9.73
C ASP A 48 24.94 -30.66 -10.97
N ILE A 49 25.52 -30.15 -12.06
CA ILE A 49 25.66 -30.86 -13.34
C ILE A 49 26.47 -32.14 -13.21
N ASP A 50 27.41 -32.21 -12.27
CA ASP A 50 28.26 -33.39 -12.07
C ASP A 50 27.44 -34.59 -11.59
N ASN A 51 26.30 -34.39 -10.90
CA ASN A 51 25.44 -35.48 -10.46
C ASN A 51 24.80 -36.25 -11.63
N VAL A 52 24.60 -35.59 -12.77
CA VAL A 52 23.93 -36.17 -13.96
C VAL A 52 24.88 -36.38 -15.13
N THR A 53 26.14 -35.96 -15.00
CA THR A 53 27.17 -36.13 -16.03
C THR A 53 27.66 -37.58 -16.01
N PRO A 54 27.48 -38.35 -17.10
CA PRO A 54 27.92 -39.74 -17.12
C PRO A 54 29.44 -39.87 -16.92
N GLY A 55 29.84 -40.70 -15.95
CA GLY A 55 31.26 -40.90 -15.60
C GLY A 55 31.85 -39.87 -14.63
N ALA A 56 31.08 -38.86 -14.20
CA ALA A 56 31.49 -37.96 -13.14
C ALA A 56 31.32 -38.60 -11.75
N LEU A 57 31.88 -37.96 -10.72
CA LEU A 57 31.75 -38.36 -9.30
C LEU A 57 32.12 -39.84 -9.03
N GLY A 58 33.13 -40.35 -9.72
CA GLY A 58 33.62 -41.71 -9.55
C GLY A 58 32.74 -42.80 -10.18
N MET A 59 31.76 -42.44 -11.02
CA MET A 59 30.89 -43.40 -11.70
C MET A 59 31.55 -44.02 -12.95
N PRO A 60 31.12 -45.24 -13.36
CA PRO A 60 31.54 -45.81 -14.63
C PRO A 60 31.17 -44.94 -15.84
N PRO A 61 31.94 -45.02 -16.94
CA PRO A 61 31.58 -44.33 -18.19
C PRO A 61 30.14 -44.68 -18.61
N GLY A 62 29.36 -43.65 -18.94
CA GLY A 62 27.97 -43.82 -19.37
C GLY A 62 26.94 -43.91 -18.23
N GLN A 63 27.36 -43.85 -16.96
CA GLN A 63 26.45 -43.85 -15.81
C GLN A 63 26.54 -42.53 -15.03
N PRO A 64 25.42 -41.84 -14.78
CA PRO A 64 25.38 -40.71 -13.86
C PRO A 64 25.45 -41.19 -12.41
N PHE A 65 25.76 -40.28 -11.48
CA PHE A 65 25.79 -40.58 -10.05
C PHE A 65 24.38 -40.67 -9.44
N THR A 66 23.48 -39.76 -9.82
CA THR A 66 22.11 -39.75 -9.32
C THR A 66 21.17 -40.57 -10.18
N PHE A 67 20.20 -41.22 -9.53
CA PHE A 67 19.04 -41.85 -10.16
C PHE A 67 17.80 -40.94 -10.15
N ASP A 68 17.91 -39.73 -9.58
CA ASP A 68 16.80 -38.79 -9.45
C ASP A 68 16.51 -38.07 -10.78
N PRO A 69 15.36 -38.34 -11.43
CA PRO A 69 14.98 -37.68 -12.68
C PRO A 69 14.70 -36.18 -12.48
N THR A 70 14.40 -35.73 -11.25
CA THR A 70 14.15 -34.32 -10.96
C THR A 70 15.44 -33.50 -11.03
N THR A 71 16.58 -34.05 -10.58
CA THR A 71 17.90 -33.47 -10.76
C THR A 71 18.23 -33.27 -12.24
N LEU A 72 17.99 -34.28 -13.08
CA LEU A 72 18.21 -34.18 -14.53
C LEU A 72 17.36 -33.08 -15.15
N THR A 73 16.12 -32.92 -14.69
CA THR A 73 15.23 -31.85 -15.13
C THR A 73 15.77 -30.49 -14.71
N ALA A 74 16.19 -30.33 -13.45
CA ALA A 74 16.75 -29.10 -12.92
C ALA A 74 18.01 -28.66 -13.68
N VAL A 75 18.94 -29.58 -13.92
CA VAL A 75 20.18 -29.32 -14.68
C VAL A 75 19.88 -28.90 -16.12
N ARG A 76 18.95 -29.58 -16.80
CA ARG A 76 18.53 -29.22 -18.17
C ARG A 76 17.93 -27.83 -18.23
N VAL A 77 17.10 -27.46 -17.25
CA VAL A 77 16.51 -26.11 -17.15
C VAL A 77 17.58 -25.07 -16.83
N ALA A 78 18.50 -25.38 -15.92
CA ALA A 78 19.59 -24.47 -15.54
C ALA A 78 20.57 -24.21 -16.70
N ALA A 79 20.84 -25.22 -17.53
CA ALA A 79 21.67 -25.11 -18.74
C ALA A 79 20.93 -24.49 -19.95
N GLY A 80 19.60 -24.39 -19.89
CA GLY A 80 18.78 -23.78 -20.93
C GLY A 80 18.93 -22.26 -20.99
N HIS A 81 18.49 -21.66 -22.11
CA HIS A 81 18.39 -20.21 -22.21
C HIS A 81 17.34 -19.69 -21.23
N ARG A 82 17.72 -18.75 -20.35
CA ARG A 82 16.79 -18.09 -19.44
C ARG A 82 16.07 -16.98 -20.18
N GLU A 83 14.82 -17.22 -20.55
CA GLU A 83 13.94 -16.15 -20.99
C GLU A 83 13.54 -15.27 -19.80
N VAL A 84 13.47 -13.95 -20.03
CA VAL A 84 12.89 -13.02 -19.07
C VAL A 84 11.42 -13.37 -18.93
N ARG A 85 11.02 -13.95 -17.80
CA ARG A 85 9.60 -14.18 -17.52
C ARG A 85 8.92 -12.83 -17.33
N PRO A 86 7.80 -12.55 -18.02
CA PRO A 86 7.04 -11.34 -17.75
C PRO A 86 6.63 -11.36 -16.27
N GLY A 87 6.81 -10.22 -15.59
CA GLY A 87 6.37 -10.08 -14.21
C GLY A 87 4.85 -10.31 -14.11
N LEU A 88 4.41 -10.87 -12.99
CA LEU A 88 2.98 -11.15 -12.71
C LEU A 88 2.10 -9.89 -12.86
N ILE A 89 2.68 -8.71 -12.65
CA ILE A 89 2.03 -7.40 -12.65
C ILE A 89 2.23 -6.66 -13.99
N GLY A 90 2.96 -7.24 -14.94
CA GLY A 90 3.42 -6.56 -16.15
C GLY A 90 2.38 -6.42 -17.27
N GLN A 91 1.14 -6.90 -17.09
CA GLN A 91 0.11 -6.83 -18.13
C GLN A 91 -1.24 -6.39 -17.57
N ARG A 92 -1.93 -5.54 -18.34
CA ARG A 92 -3.28 -5.08 -18.06
C ARG A 92 -4.25 -6.26 -18.07
N LEU A 93 -4.96 -6.45 -16.96
CA LEU A 93 -5.99 -7.48 -16.84
C LEU A 93 -7.17 -7.18 -17.78
N PRO A 94 -7.94 -8.22 -18.16
CA PRO A 94 -9.23 -8.05 -18.83
C PRO A 94 -10.14 -7.12 -18.03
N ALA A 95 -11.01 -6.38 -18.72
CA ALA A 95 -11.98 -5.55 -18.03
C ALA A 95 -12.98 -6.44 -17.25
N PRO A 96 -13.27 -6.13 -15.98
CA PRO A 96 -14.34 -6.82 -15.26
C PRO A 96 -15.70 -6.53 -15.92
N PRO A 97 -16.73 -7.36 -15.68
CA PRO A 97 -18.10 -7.05 -16.09
C PRO A 97 -18.52 -5.66 -15.58
N PRO A 98 -19.36 -4.91 -16.32
CA PRO A 98 -19.83 -3.60 -15.92
C PRO A 98 -20.94 -3.72 -14.86
N ASP A 99 -20.56 -4.16 -13.66
CA ASP A 99 -21.44 -4.26 -12.50
C ASP A 99 -21.55 -2.92 -11.78
N ASP A 100 -22.66 -2.68 -11.09
CA ASP A 100 -22.87 -1.49 -10.27
C ASP A 100 -21.72 -1.31 -9.23
N VAL A 101 -21.38 -0.05 -8.93
CA VAL A 101 -20.32 0.30 -7.98
C VAL A 101 -20.94 0.72 -6.65
N ALA A 102 -20.55 0.05 -5.57
CA ALA A 102 -20.87 0.57 -4.24
C ALA A 102 -20.01 1.81 -3.95
N LEU A 103 -20.63 2.88 -3.44
CA LEU A 103 -19.95 4.13 -3.11
C LEU A 103 -18.81 3.91 -2.10
N ASP A 104 -18.98 2.99 -1.16
CA ASP A 104 -17.95 2.65 -0.19
C ASP A 104 -16.79 1.87 -0.81
N ASP A 105 -17.01 1.08 -1.87
CA ASP A 105 -15.92 0.42 -2.63
C ASP A 105 -15.11 1.47 -3.41
N LEU A 106 -15.79 2.46 -3.99
CA LEU A 106 -15.14 3.57 -4.68
C LEU A 106 -14.25 4.36 -3.69
N VAL A 107 -14.79 4.74 -2.54
CA VAL A 107 -14.02 5.38 -1.46
C VAL A 107 -12.88 4.50 -0.98
N GLY A 108 -13.14 3.20 -0.79
CA GLY A 108 -12.17 2.22 -0.31
C GLY A 108 -11.00 2.04 -1.26
N PHE A 109 -11.25 2.03 -2.57
CA PHE A 109 -10.21 2.02 -3.60
C PHE A 109 -9.33 3.27 -3.52
N PHE A 110 -9.93 4.46 -3.45
CA PHE A 110 -9.17 5.72 -3.37
C PHE A 110 -8.45 5.95 -2.04
N SER A 111 -8.62 5.07 -1.04
CA SER A 111 -7.80 5.07 0.18
C SER A 111 -6.39 4.55 -0.05
N ASP A 112 -6.21 3.65 -1.03
CA ASP A 112 -4.95 3.07 -1.48
C ASP A 112 -5.17 2.39 -2.84
N PRO A 113 -5.04 3.13 -3.97
CA PRO A 113 -5.34 2.59 -5.31
C PRO A 113 -4.48 1.39 -5.68
N VAL A 114 -3.24 1.33 -5.19
CA VAL A 114 -2.30 0.24 -5.50
C VAL A 114 -2.69 -1.03 -4.73
N LYS A 115 -3.05 -0.93 -3.45
CA LYS A 115 -3.68 -2.06 -2.75
C LYS A 115 -5.06 -2.41 -3.33
N GLY A 116 -5.77 -1.43 -3.87
CA GLY A 116 -7.03 -1.63 -4.60
C GLY A 116 -6.91 -2.64 -5.74
N TYR A 117 -5.82 -2.57 -6.51
CA TYR A 117 -5.50 -3.56 -7.55
C TYR A 117 -5.36 -4.98 -6.98
N PHE A 118 -4.59 -5.16 -5.90
CA PHE A 118 -4.40 -6.48 -5.28
C PHE A 118 -5.68 -7.04 -4.66
N ARG A 119 -6.50 -6.18 -4.03
CA ARG A 119 -7.82 -6.57 -3.52
C ARG A 119 -8.75 -7.03 -4.63
N ALA A 120 -8.72 -6.38 -5.80
CA ALA A 120 -9.51 -6.79 -6.96
C ALA A 120 -9.08 -8.14 -7.56
N LEU A 121 -7.87 -8.61 -7.24
CA LEU A 121 -7.37 -9.95 -7.57
C LEU A 121 -7.67 -11.00 -6.50
N ASP A 122 -8.45 -10.65 -5.46
CA ASP A 122 -8.61 -11.46 -4.24
C ASP A 122 -7.28 -11.87 -3.62
N TYR A 123 -6.26 -11.00 -3.76
CA TYR A 123 -4.91 -11.24 -3.29
C TYR A 123 -4.63 -10.42 -2.03
N THR A 124 -4.47 -11.11 -0.90
CA THR A 124 -4.04 -10.49 0.36
C THR A 124 -2.52 -10.50 0.43
N LEU A 125 -1.93 -9.33 0.65
CA LEU A 125 -0.47 -9.20 0.75
C LEU A 125 0.03 -9.79 2.09
N PRO A 126 1.15 -10.54 2.11
CA PRO A 126 1.60 -11.27 3.30
C PRO A 126 1.80 -10.45 4.58
N TRP A 127 2.09 -9.15 4.45
CA TRP A 127 2.33 -8.20 5.55
C TRP A 127 1.08 -7.46 6.02
N ASP A 128 -0.08 -7.69 5.40
CA ASP A 128 -1.36 -7.15 5.89
C ASP A 128 -1.94 -8.00 7.05
N VAL A 129 -1.24 -9.04 7.51
CA VAL A 129 -1.60 -9.86 8.67
C VAL A 129 -0.98 -9.27 9.93
N ASP A 130 -1.82 -8.78 10.85
CA ASP A 130 -1.38 -8.28 12.15
C ASP A 130 -0.67 -9.38 12.97
N SER A 131 0.55 -9.11 13.43
CA SER A 131 1.25 -9.95 14.41
C SER A 131 0.77 -9.64 15.82
N ILE A 132 0.62 -10.66 16.65
CA ILE A 132 0.34 -10.48 18.08
C ILE A 132 1.64 -10.10 18.79
N GLU A 133 1.66 -8.94 19.45
CA GLU A 133 2.77 -8.53 20.30
C GLU A 133 2.71 -9.26 21.66
N ASP A 134 3.82 -9.89 22.05
CA ASP A 134 3.92 -10.68 23.30
C ASP A 134 4.56 -9.87 24.45
N THR A 135 4.55 -8.53 24.35
CA THR A 135 5.25 -7.63 25.29
C THR A 135 4.35 -6.49 25.80
N ILE A 136 4.45 -6.16 27.08
CA ILE A 136 3.79 -4.97 27.65
C ILE A 136 4.50 -3.71 27.15
N PRO A 137 3.79 -2.75 26.52
CA PRO A 137 4.41 -1.55 25.96
C PRO A 137 4.96 -0.63 27.05
N VAL A 138 6.27 -0.34 26.97
CA VAL A 138 6.96 0.63 27.84
C VAL A 138 6.73 2.06 27.36
N GLU A 139 6.57 2.24 26.05
CA GLU A 139 6.22 3.49 25.37
C GLU A 139 5.13 3.19 24.33
N ILE A 140 4.35 4.20 23.97
CA ILE A 140 3.43 4.07 22.83
C ILE A 140 4.11 4.57 21.56
N ASP A 141 4.05 3.78 20.51
CA ASP A 141 4.50 4.24 19.20
C ASP A 141 3.45 5.18 18.56
N ALA A 142 3.77 5.71 17.37
CA ALA A 142 2.88 6.62 16.66
C ALA A 142 1.55 5.98 16.21
N LEU A 143 1.54 4.67 15.94
CA LEU A 143 0.35 3.94 15.51
C LEU A 143 -0.58 3.66 16.70
N GLN A 144 -0.01 3.28 17.83
CA GLN A 144 -0.72 3.11 19.11
C GLN A 144 -1.28 4.44 19.60
N GLU A 145 -0.50 5.54 19.58
CA GLU A 145 -1.01 6.88 19.89
C GLU A 145 -2.20 7.23 19.00
N TRP A 146 -2.10 6.94 17.70
CA TRP A 146 -3.19 7.17 16.76
C TRP A 146 -4.43 6.35 17.11
N LYS A 147 -4.31 5.02 17.33
CA LYS A 147 -5.43 4.14 17.70
C LYS A 147 -6.13 4.62 18.98
N ILE A 148 -5.37 5.07 19.98
CA ILE A 148 -5.90 5.61 21.23
C ILE A 148 -6.63 6.94 20.99
N GLY A 149 -6.00 7.86 20.25
CA GLY A 149 -6.56 9.17 19.96
C GLY A 149 -7.83 9.12 19.11
N ASP A 150 -7.89 8.19 18.15
CA ASP A 150 -9.05 7.98 17.27
C ASP A 150 -10.25 7.45 18.07
N ARG A 151 -10.05 6.45 18.93
CA ARG A 151 -11.11 5.97 19.85
C ARG A 151 -11.60 7.06 20.81
N MET A 152 -10.67 7.81 21.41
CA MET A 152 -11.03 8.92 22.30
C MET A 152 -11.81 10.01 21.56
N LEU A 153 -11.46 10.29 20.30
CA LEU A 153 -12.20 11.22 19.45
C LEU A 153 -13.62 10.70 19.20
N ASP A 154 -13.78 9.44 18.82
CA ASP A 154 -15.09 8.82 18.58
C ASP A 154 -15.98 8.86 19.84
N ASP A 155 -15.42 8.50 21.00
CA ASP A 155 -16.09 8.60 22.29
C ASP A 155 -16.60 10.04 22.53
N MET A 156 -15.75 11.04 22.30
CA MET A 156 -16.11 12.45 22.51
C MET A 156 -17.16 12.96 21.51
N LEU A 157 -17.13 12.47 20.27
CA LEU A 157 -18.17 12.74 19.27
C LEU A 157 -19.51 12.09 19.65
N GLY A 158 -19.47 10.97 20.39
CA GLY A 158 -20.63 10.31 21.01
C GLY A 158 -21.10 10.96 22.31
N GLY A 159 -20.47 12.07 22.75
CA GLY A 159 -20.86 12.81 23.95
C GLY A 159 -20.15 12.39 25.24
N VAL A 160 -19.16 11.50 25.17
CA VAL A 160 -18.34 11.11 26.33
C VAL A 160 -17.38 12.25 26.68
N THR A 161 -17.26 12.57 27.98
CA THR A 161 -16.34 13.64 28.40
C THR A 161 -14.88 13.22 28.22
N PRO A 162 -13.94 14.15 27.96
CA PRO A 162 -12.52 13.83 27.78
C PRO A 162 -11.91 13.04 28.95
N ALA A 163 -12.34 13.35 30.18
CA ALA A 163 -11.87 12.66 31.38
C ALA A 163 -12.33 11.19 31.42
N ILE A 164 -13.55 10.89 30.96
CA ILE A 164 -14.08 9.52 30.92
C ILE A 164 -13.39 8.72 29.80
N ALA A 165 -13.24 9.29 28.60
CA ALA A 165 -12.54 8.66 27.48
C ALA A 165 -11.08 8.33 27.87
N GLN A 166 -10.40 9.27 28.55
CA GLN A 166 -9.06 9.04 29.10
C GLN A 166 -9.01 7.86 30.07
N GLN A 167 -9.97 7.77 31.01
CA GLN A 167 -10.03 6.67 31.98
C GLN A 167 -10.36 5.33 31.33
N ALA A 168 -11.17 5.32 30.27
CA ALA A 168 -11.50 4.11 29.52
C ALA A 168 -10.25 3.50 28.88
N GLU A 169 -9.44 4.33 28.21
CA GLU A 169 -8.18 3.87 27.59
C GLU A 169 -7.14 3.43 28.62
N TRP A 170 -7.10 4.07 29.80
CA TRP A 170 -6.26 3.62 30.91
C TRP A 170 -6.63 2.20 31.37
N ARG A 171 -7.94 1.94 31.56
CA ARG A 171 -8.45 0.63 32.00
C ARG A 171 -8.36 -0.44 30.92
N ARG A 172 -8.26 -0.05 29.66
CA ARG A 172 -8.03 -0.94 28.51
C ARG A 172 -6.64 -1.58 28.54
N GLY A 173 -5.69 -1.00 29.26
CA GLY A 173 -4.30 -1.48 29.33
C GLY A 173 -3.46 -1.15 28.09
N SER A 174 -3.95 -0.27 27.21
CA SER A 174 -3.23 0.16 26.00
C SER A 174 -2.16 1.23 26.25
N LEU A 175 -2.02 1.69 27.49
CA LEU A 175 -1.11 2.77 27.88
C LEU A 175 -0.03 2.25 28.85
N PRO A 176 1.21 2.78 28.79
CA PRO A 176 2.27 2.44 29.71
C PRO A 176 1.87 2.68 31.18
N PRO A 177 2.36 1.86 32.12
CA PRO A 177 1.97 1.96 33.52
C PRO A 177 2.44 3.26 34.19
N GLY A 178 1.75 3.63 35.28
CA GLY A 178 2.08 4.80 36.09
C GLY A 178 1.94 6.15 35.39
N ARG A 179 2.73 7.14 35.84
CA ARG A 179 2.59 8.55 35.44
C ARG A 179 2.92 8.83 33.97
N LEU A 180 3.69 7.95 33.33
CA LEU A 180 4.11 8.10 31.93
C LEU A 180 2.91 7.96 30.99
N GLY A 181 2.16 6.84 31.05
CA GLY A 181 0.96 6.68 30.24
C GLY A 181 -0.12 7.70 30.58
N TRP A 182 -0.23 8.13 31.85
CA TRP A 182 -1.15 9.20 32.27
C TRP A 182 -0.90 10.53 31.58
N ARG A 183 0.37 10.94 31.46
CA ARG A 183 0.72 12.19 30.76
C ARG A 183 0.40 12.09 29.28
N THR A 184 0.78 10.99 28.64
CA THR A 184 0.52 10.78 27.22
C THR A 184 -0.97 10.74 26.91
N ALA A 185 -1.75 10.00 27.71
CA ALA A 185 -3.20 9.94 27.57
C ALA A 185 -3.87 11.30 27.73
N ARG A 186 -3.39 12.14 28.66
CA ARG A 186 -3.91 13.51 28.84
C ARG A 186 -3.64 14.37 27.62
N ASP A 187 -2.44 14.30 27.05
CA ASP A 187 -2.07 15.11 25.88
C ASP A 187 -2.84 14.65 24.62
N VAL A 188 -3.04 13.33 24.47
CA VAL A 188 -3.90 12.75 23.42
C VAL A 188 -5.36 13.17 23.60
N ALA A 189 -5.90 13.07 24.82
CA ALA A 189 -7.27 13.46 25.13
C ALA A 189 -7.50 14.96 24.88
N ALA A 190 -6.55 15.83 25.20
CA ALA A 190 -6.64 17.26 24.92
C ALA A 190 -6.73 17.54 23.40
N ARG A 191 -5.93 16.85 22.58
CA ARG A 191 -5.98 16.97 21.12
C ARG A 191 -7.30 16.43 20.54
N ALA A 192 -7.73 15.26 21.01
CA ALA A 192 -9.01 14.66 20.62
C ALA A 192 -10.20 15.56 20.99
N ALA A 193 -10.19 16.16 22.19
CA ALA A 193 -11.20 17.10 22.64
C ALA A 193 -11.27 18.36 21.78
N ALA A 194 -10.12 18.90 21.36
CA ALA A 194 -10.09 20.05 20.46
C ALA A 194 -10.70 19.71 19.09
N LEU A 195 -10.42 18.51 18.55
CA LEU A 195 -11.01 18.02 17.30
C LEU A 195 -12.51 17.79 17.42
N ALA A 196 -12.96 17.14 18.50
CA ALA A 196 -14.37 16.91 18.78
C ALA A 196 -15.13 18.24 18.91
N ALA A 197 -14.58 19.19 19.67
CA ALA A 197 -15.17 20.52 19.80
C ALA A 197 -15.25 21.26 18.46
N ALA A 198 -14.27 21.10 17.57
CA ALA A 198 -14.33 21.64 16.21
C ALA A 198 -15.42 20.99 15.37
N ALA A 199 -15.52 19.67 15.39
CA ALA A 199 -16.57 18.94 14.68
C ALA A 199 -17.97 19.29 15.18
N LEU A 200 -18.17 19.38 16.49
CA LEU A 200 -19.48 19.67 17.10
C LEU A 200 -20.03 21.05 16.70
N ARG A 201 -19.18 22.03 16.36
CA ARG A 201 -19.66 23.32 15.80
C ARG A 201 -20.44 23.17 14.50
N HIS A 202 -20.14 22.13 13.72
CA HIS A 202 -20.79 21.83 12.44
C HIS A 202 -21.95 20.84 12.59
N ARG A 203 -22.18 20.30 13.79
CA ARG A 203 -23.22 19.30 14.10
C ARG A 203 -24.45 19.93 14.77
N GLY A 204 -24.83 21.13 14.35
CA GLY A 204 -25.92 21.89 14.97
C GLY A 204 -27.34 21.40 14.64
N GLN A 205 -27.47 20.49 13.66
CA GLN A 205 -28.74 19.87 13.27
C GLN A 205 -28.74 18.39 13.66
N GLU A 206 -29.89 17.71 13.57
CA GLU A 206 -29.91 16.26 13.76
C GLU A 206 -29.16 15.55 12.62
N PRO A 207 -28.43 14.47 12.92
CA PRO A 207 -27.73 13.71 11.90
C PRO A 207 -28.71 13.04 10.94
N ALA A 208 -28.46 13.19 9.65
CA ALA A 208 -29.20 12.55 8.57
C ALA A 208 -28.32 11.61 7.74
N ALA A 209 -28.98 10.73 7.00
CA ALA A 209 -28.39 9.89 5.98
C ALA A 209 -29.25 9.94 4.71
N LEU A 210 -28.60 9.96 3.55
CA LEU A 210 -29.27 9.97 2.25
C LEU A 210 -28.76 8.85 1.36
N ASP A 211 -29.67 8.20 0.65
CA ASP A 211 -29.33 7.16 -0.30
C ASP A 211 -28.85 7.74 -1.64
N ILE A 212 -27.79 7.13 -2.16
CA ILE A 212 -27.19 7.42 -3.43
C ILE A 212 -27.59 6.32 -4.40
N ASP A 213 -28.10 6.76 -5.54
CA ASP A 213 -28.47 5.90 -6.65
C ASP A 213 -28.40 6.73 -7.94
N ILE A 214 -27.28 6.60 -8.65
CA ILE A 214 -26.93 7.43 -9.79
C ILE A 214 -26.62 6.52 -10.97
N ASN A 215 -27.32 6.69 -12.09
CA ASN A 215 -26.96 6.06 -13.36
C ASN A 215 -25.90 6.91 -14.07
N LEU A 216 -24.77 6.29 -14.43
CA LEU A 216 -23.65 6.96 -15.10
C LEU A 216 -23.80 7.01 -16.64
N ALA A 217 -24.86 6.42 -17.20
CA ALA A 217 -25.10 6.47 -18.64
C ALA A 217 -25.22 7.93 -19.13
N GLY A 218 -24.28 8.35 -19.98
CA GLY A 218 -24.24 9.70 -20.54
C GLY A 218 -23.74 10.79 -19.59
N SER A 219 -23.22 10.45 -18.41
CA SER A 219 -22.57 11.42 -17.52
C SER A 219 -21.08 11.55 -17.88
N GLY A 220 -20.68 12.70 -18.45
CA GLY A 220 -19.27 13.02 -18.74
C GLY A 220 -18.75 12.53 -20.09
N GLN A 221 -17.44 12.73 -20.30
CA GLN A 221 -16.75 12.40 -21.56
C GLN A 221 -16.41 10.91 -21.68
N VAL A 222 -16.43 10.16 -20.57
CA VAL A 222 -16.15 8.72 -20.55
C VAL A 222 -17.45 7.96 -20.77
N GLU A 223 -17.51 7.14 -21.83
CA GLU A 223 -18.65 6.26 -22.06
C GLU A 223 -18.67 5.14 -21.02
N HIS A 224 -19.65 5.20 -20.12
CA HIS A 224 -20.00 4.08 -19.26
C HIS A 224 -21.13 3.27 -19.87
N ALA A 225 -21.06 1.94 -19.76
CA ALA A 225 -22.24 1.10 -19.88
C ALA A 225 -23.32 1.53 -18.85
N ALA A 226 -24.54 1.00 -18.93
CA ALA A 226 -25.64 1.30 -18.00
C ALA A 226 -25.32 0.83 -16.56
N ARG A 227 -24.45 1.57 -15.89
CA ARG A 227 -23.83 1.26 -14.60
C ARG A 227 -24.26 2.29 -13.58
N ARG A 228 -24.52 1.84 -12.36
CA ARG A 228 -24.93 2.72 -11.27
C ARG A 228 -23.87 2.84 -10.19
N VAL A 229 -23.87 3.97 -9.51
CA VAL A 229 -23.22 4.15 -8.22
C VAL A 229 -24.30 4.12 -7.16
N THR A 230 -24.20 3.19 -6.21
CA THR A 230 -25.19 3.00 -5.15
C THR A 230 -24.55 3.03 -3.76
N GLY A 231 -25.29 3.48 -2.75
CA GLY A 231 -24.81 3.47 -1.36
C GLY A 231 -25.58 4.46 -0.50
N THR A 232 -25.04 4.78 0.68
CA THR A 232 -25.67 5.74 1.60
C THR A 232 -24.60 6.69 2.12
N VAL A 233 -24.90 7.99 2.13
CA VAL A 233 -24.05 9.00 2.78
C VAL A 233 -24.67 9.37 4.13
N ALA A 234 -24.02 8.92 5.20
CA ALA A 234 -24.36 9.26 6.57
C ALA A 234 -23.51 10.42 7.11
N GLY A 235 -23.85 10.91 8.30
CA GLY A 235 -23.09 11.99 8.96
C GLY A 235 -23.35 13.37 8.35
N LEU A 236 -24.54 13.55 7.77
CA LEU A 236 -25.02 14.83 7.26
C LEU A 236 -25.67 15.62 8.39
N TYR A 237 -25.33 16.90 8.47
CA TYR A 237 -25.91 17.85 9.41
C TYR A 237 -26.44 19.02 8.58
N GLY A 238 -27.71 18.93 8.19
CA GLY A 238 -28.25 19.75 7.09
C GLY A 238 -27.61 19.39 5.75
N GLU A 239 -27.14 20.40 5.01
CA GLU A 239 -26.44 20.22 3.72
C GLU A 239 -24.92 20.06 3.87
N ARG A 240 -24.45 19.71 5.07
CA ARG A 240 -23.02 19.61 5.39
C ARG A 240 -22.63 18.21 5.84
N LEU A 241 -21.69 17.62 5.12
CA LEU A 241 -20.95 16.43 5.55
C LEU A 241 -19.84 16.84 6.52
N THR A 242 -19.82 16.27 7.72
CA THR A 242 -18.77 16.56 8.72
C THR A 242 -17.87 15.35 8.91
N ALA A 243 -16.65 15.43 8.35
CA ALA A 243 -15.63 14.40 8.49
C ALA A 243 -14.52 14.86 9.45
N VAL A 244 -14.19 14.01 10.42
CA VAL A 244 -13.17 14.31 11.43
C VAL A 244 -12.26 13.11 11.62
N THR A 245 -10.96 13.36 11.80
CA THR A 245 -9.96 12.32 12.05
C THR A 245 -8.94 12.77 13.08
N TYR A 246 -8.40 11.84 13.88
CA TYR A 246 -7.25 12.12 14.73
C TYR A 246 -5.94 12.30 13.92
N SER A 247 -5.94 12.05 12.62
CA SER A 247 -4.75 12.22 11.77
C SER A 247 -4.37 13.68 11.53
N LYS A 248 -3.12 13.92 11.13
CA LYS A 248 -2.72 15.23 10.58
C LYS A 248 -3.41 15.41 9.22
N LEU A 249 -4.18 16.49 9.07
CA LEU A 249 -5.01 16.70 7.89
C LEU A 249 -4.14 16.97 6.64
N ASP A 250 -4.32 16.12 5.63
CA ASP A 250 -3.65 16.14 4.32
C ASP A 250 -4.60 15.64 3.22
N GLY A 251 -4.13 15.58 1.97
CA GLY A 251 -4.96 15.25 0.81
C GLY A 251 -5.75 13.94 0.92
N ARG A 252 -5.16 12.85 1.43
CA ARG A 252 -5.86 11.55 1.52
C ARG A 252 -7.10 11.61 2.43
N HIS A 253 -7.09 12.47 3.45
CA HIS A 253 -8.23 12.63 4.36
C HIS A 253 -9.37 13.44 3.74
N LEU A 254 -9.12 14.10 2.61
CA LEU A 254 -10.14 14.85 1.87
C LEU A 254 -10.88 13.96 0.86
N LEU A 255 -10.27 12.88 0.37
CA LEU A 255 -10.83 12.04 -0.71
C LEU A 255 -12.15 11.37 -0.32
N GLY A 256 -12.21 10.72 0.84
CA GLY A 256 -13.44 10.03 1.27
C GLY A 256 -14.63 10.98 1.39
N PRO A 257 -14.49 12.14 2.06
CA PRO A 257 -15.52 13.17 2.09
C PRO A 257 -15.81 13.80 0.71
N TRP A 258 -14.78 14.02 -0.10
CA TRP A 258 -14.91 14.55 -1.46
C TRP A 258 -15.76 13.66 -2.36
N ILE A 259 -15.47 12.36 -2.43
CA ILE A 259 -16.21 11.41 -3.27
C ILE A 259 -17.69 11.35 -2.83
N ARG A 260 -17.95 11.37 -1.52
CA ARG A 260 -19.33 11.42 -0.99
C ARG A 260 -20.04 12.74 -1.30
N LEU A 261 -19.32 13.86 -1.24
CA LEU A 261 -19.83 15.17 -1.63
C LEU A 261 -20.20 15.22 -3.12
N VAL A 262 -19.33 14.70 -3.99
CA VAL A 262 -19.58 14.58 -5.42
C VAL A 262 -20.82 13.72 -5.69
N ALA A 263 -20.95 12.57 -5.01
CA ALA A 263 -22.12 11.71 -5.13
C ALA A 263 -23.42 12.41 -4.69
N LEU A 264 -23.39 13.14 -3.56
CA LEU A 264 -24.54 13.93 -3.12
C LEU A 264 -24.94 15.00 -4.12
N ALA A 265 -23.96 15.76 -4.64
CA ALA A 265 -24.19 16.81 -5.61
C ALA A 265 -24.69 16.28 -6.97
N ALA A 266 -24.22 15.09 -7.38
CA ALA A 266 -24.71 14.44 -8.60
C ALA A 266 -26.14 13.91 -8.43
N ARG A 267 -26.52 13.44 -7.23
CA ARG A 267 -27.86 12.91 -6.96
C ARG A 267 -28.90 13.99 -6.66
N TYR A 268 -28.50 15.04 -5.95
CA TYR A 268 -29.35 16.13 -5.45
C TYR A 268 -28.74 17.48 -5.84
N PRO A 269 -28.70 17.83 -7.14
CA PRO A 269 -28.02 19.02 -7.65
C PRO A 269 -28.67 20.34 -7.22
N GLU A 270 -29.91 20.30 -6.72
CA GLU A 270 -30.65 21.48 -6.28
C GLU A 270 -30.21 22.03 -4.91
N ARG A 271 -29.28 21.36 -4.21
CA ARG A 271 -28.84 21.70 -2.85
C ARG A 271 -27.36 22.10 -2.82
N ASP A 272 -26.99 23.03 -1.94
CA ASP A 272 -25.59 23.51 -1.83
C ASP A 272 -24.80 22.64 -0.84
N TRP A 273 -24.52 21.42 -1.27
CA TRP A 273 -23.75 20.48 -0.46
C TRP A 273 -22.35 20.98 -0.18
N THR A 274 -21.92 20.79 1.07
CA THR A 274 -20.55 21.07 1.51
C THR A 274 -19.98 19.90 2.32
N ALA A 275 -18.66 19.76 2.32
CA ALA A 275 -17.96 18.85 3.22
C ALA A 275 -16.91 19.60 4.03
N VAL A 276 -17.00 19.53 5.35
CA VAL A 276 -15.94 20.03 6.24
C VAL A 276 -15.08 18.86 6.71
N CYS A 277 -13.79 18.94 6.43
CA CYS A 277 -12.79 17.97 6.84
C CYS A 277 -11.94 18.55 7.97
N ILE A 278 -11.89 17.85 9.10
CA ILE A 278 -11.27 18.31 10.33
C ILE A 278 -10.20 17.32 10.75
N GLY A 279 -9.01 17.81 11.05
CA GLY A 279 -7.92 16.97 11.54
C GLY A 279 -6.85 17.76 12.27
N ARG A 280 -5.82 17.08 12.77
CA ARG A 280 -4.70 17.75 13.43
C ARG A 280 -3.93 18.63 12.44
N THR A 281 -3.41 19.75 12.93
CA THR A 281 -2.44 20.55 12.19
C THR A 281 -1.05 19.89 12.17
N LYS A 282 -0.18 20.33 11.25
CA LYS A 282 1.23 19.89 11.22
C LYS A 282 2.05 20.46 12.38
N ARG A 283 1.69 21.64 12.87
CA ARG A 283 2.38 22.36 13.96
C ARG A 283 1.36 23.08 14.85
N GLY A 284 1.50 22.91 16.17
CA GLY A 284 0.57 23.44 17.17
C GLY A 284 -0.59 22.49 17.47
N ASP A 285 -1.50 22.93 18.35
CA ASP A 285 -2.58 22.09 18.89
C ASP A 285 -3.97 22.49 18.38
N LYS A 286 -4.09 23.57 17.61
CA LYS A 286 -5.38 23.97 17.02
C LYS A 286 -5.74 23.02 15.86
N PRO A 287 -6.97 22.46 15.84
CA PRO A 287 -7.48 21.73 14.69
C PRO A 287 -7.34 22.52 13.39
N ARG A 288 -7.08 21.81 12.30
CA ARG A 288 -7.15 22.34 10.95
C ARG A 288 -8.50 21.93 10.35
N GLU A 289 -9.17 22.88 9.72
CA GLU A 289 -10.42 22.67 9.00
C GLU A 289 -10.23 23.00 7.53
N ARG A 290 -10.96 22.29 6.68
CA ARG A 290 -10.94 22.37 5.23
C ARG A 290 -12.37 22.26 4.74
N LEU A 291 -12.90 23.29 4.10
CA LEU A 291 -14.24 23.27 3.53
C LEU A 291 -14.17 22.98 2.03
N LEU A 292 -14.95 22.02 1.57
CA LEU A 292 -15.13 21.67 0.17
C LEU A 292 -16.58 21.99 -0.23
N GLY A 293 -16.75 22.64 -1.38
CA GLY A 293 -18.04 22.81 -2.03
C GLY A 293 -18.31 21.71 -3.06
N ALA A 294 -19.56 21.55 -3.46
CA ALA A 294 -19.88 20.72 -4.62
C ALA A 294 -19.23 21.27 -5.90
N PRO A 295 -18.63 20.42 -6.76
CA PRO A 295 -18.20 20.84 -8.09
C PRO A 295 -19.40 21.10 -9.00
N GLU A 296 -19.26 22.04 -9.94
CA GLU A 296 -20.33 22.38 -10.89
C GLU A 296 -20.77 21.18 -11.74
N ALA A 297 -19.81 20.37 -12.19
CA ALA A 297 -20.05 19.18 -13.03
C ALA A 297 -19.94 17.88 -12.22
N ALA A 298 -20.66 17.76 -11.09
CA ALA A 298 -20.55 16.61 -10.18
C ALA A 298 -20.74 15.24 -10.84
N GLY A 299 -21.66 15.12 -11.80
CA GLY A 299 -21.85 13.87 -12.56
C GLY A 299 -20.64 13.48 -13.41
N GLU A 300 -19.96 14.46 -14.03
CA GLU A 300 -18.76 14.22 -14.83
C GLU A 300 -17.57 13.84 -13.94
N VAL A 301 -17.42 14.51 -12.78
CA VAL A 301 -16.39 14.16 -11.80
C VAL A 301 -16.62 12.75 -11.26
N LEU A 302 -17.86 12.36 -10.97
CA LEU A 302 -18.17 11.00 -10.50
C LEU A 302 -17.86 9.93 -11.55
N SER A 303 -18.24 10.20 -12.80
CA SER A 303 -17.91 9.38 -13.98
C SER A 303 -16.40 9.17 -14.09
N ASP A 304 -15.62 10.25 -13.99
CA ASP A 304 -14.16 10.17 -14.08
C ASP A 304 -13.54 9.38 -12.92
N LEU A 305 -14.04 9.54 -11.70
CA LEU A 305 -13.62 8.74 -10.54
C LEU A 305 -13.87 7.24 -10.73
N VAL A 306 -15.00 6.87 -11.35
CA VAL A 306 -15.33 5.48 -11.67
C VAL A 306 -14.45 4.95 -12.81
N ALA A 307 -14.09 5.78 -13.80
CA ALA A 307 -13.14 5.40 -14.84
C ALA A 307 -11.74 5.09 -14.27
N ILE A 308 -11.27 5.90 -13.31
CA ILE A 308 -10.01 5.66 -12.60
C ILE A 308 -10.10 4.37 -11.76
N TYR A 309 -11.21 4.14 -11.07
CA TYR A 309 -11.47 2.90 -10.32
C TYR A 309 -11.36 1.66 -11.20
N ASP A 310 -11.99 1.66 -12.38
CA ASP A 310 -11.91 0.54 -13.31
C ASP A 310 -10.50 0.36 -13.87
N ALA A 311 -9.79 1.45 -14.17
CA ALA A 311 -8.41 1.37 -14.63
C ALA A 311 -7.49 0.74 -13.57
N GLY A 312 -7.59 1.19 -12.32
CA GLY A 312 -6.80 0.69 -11.20
C GLY A 312 -7.10 -0.75 -10.78
N ARG A 313 -8.26 -1.29 -11.16
CA ARG A 313 -8.58 -2.72 -10.98
C ARG A 313 -8.01 -3.61 -12.08
N ARG A 314 -7.56 -3.03 -13.19
CA ARG A 314 -6.98 -3.77 -14.31
C ARG A 314 -5.47 -3.77 -14.28
N GLU A 315 -4.86 -2.75 -13.71
CA GLU A 315 -3.42 -2.67 -13.51
C GLU A 315 -3.11 -1.66 -12.40
N PRO A 316 -1.92 -1.71 -11.78
CA PRO A 316 -1.50 -0.68 -10.84
C PRO A 316 -1.33 0.67 -11.54
N ILE A 317 -2.31 1.55 -11.37
CA ILE A 317 -2.23 2.92 -11.87
C ILE A 317 -1.20 3.74 -11.06
N PRO A 318 -0.44 4.65 -11.69
CA PRO A 318 0.57 5.47 -11.02
C PRO A 318 -0.08 6.62 -10.22
N LEU A 319 -0.88 6.26 -9.22
CA LEU A 319 -1.63 7.18 -8.36
C LEU A 319 -1.33 6.98 -6.85
N PRO A 320 -0.05 6.96 -6.41
CA PRO A 320 0.27 6.99 -4.98
C PRO A 320 -0.19 8.32 -4.38
N LEU A 321 -0.99 8.27 -3.30
CA LEU A 321 -1.83 9.40 -2.90
C LEU A 321 -1.05 10.62 -2.41
N LYS A 322 0.06 10.45 -1.66
CA LYS A 322 0.82 11.61 -1.17
C LYS A 322 1.59 12.28 -2.31
N THR A 323 2.12 11.49 -3.22
CA THR A 323 2.93 11.90 -4.36
C THR A 323 2.05 12.58 -5.41
N SER A 324 0.94 11.95 -5.79
CA SER A 324 -0.04 12.53 -6.72
C SER A 324 -0.71 13.79 -6.16
N TYR A 325 -1.02 13.83 -4.85
CA TYR A 325 -1.53 15.06 -4.24
C TYR A 325 -0.49 16.18 -4.29
N ALA A 326 0.77 15.90 -3.98
CA ALA A 326 1.85 16.89 -4.08
C ALA A 326 2.07 17.36 -5.53
N TRP A 327 1.91 16.47 -6.51
CA TRP A 327 1.93 16.84 -7.92
C TRP A 327 0.80 17.84 -8.23
N ALA A 328 -0.45 17.49 -7.94
CA ALA A 328 -1.60 18.33 -8.25
C ALA A 328 -1.61 19.66 -7.48
N ASP A 329 -1.25 19.66 -6.20
CA ASP A 329 -1.15 20.88 -5.37
C ASP A 329 -0.08 21.83 -5.90
N ALA A 330 1.09 21.31 -6.29
CA ALA A 330 2.15 22.12 -6.88
C ALA A 330 1.77 22.59 -8.29
N ARG A 331 1.07 21.78 -9.09
CA ARG A 331 0.54 22.17 -10.40
C ARG A 331 -0.43 23.35 -10.26
N TYR A 332 -1.40 23.21 -9.36
CA TYR A 332 -2.44 24.20 -9.09
C TYR A 332 -1.88 25.53 -8.56
N ASN A 333 -0.89 25.48 -7.64
CA ASN A 333 -0.41 26.68 -6.95
C ASN A 333 0.91 27.27 -7.50
N ARG A 334 1.75 26.47 -8.16
CA ARG A 334 3.18 26.80 -8.41
C ARG A 334 3.69 26.45 -9.81
N GLY A 335 2.95 25.68 -10.60
CA GLY A 335 3.27 25.30 -11.98
C GLY A 335 4.40 24.27 -12.18
N ALA A 336 5.20 23.93 -11.16
CA ALA A 336 6.32 22.99 -11.26
C ALA A 336 6.18 21.79 -10.30
N PRO A 337 5.49 20.72 -10.70
CA PRO A 337 5.04 19.67 -9.77
C PRO A 337 6.09 18.57 -9.46
N GLU A 338 7.02 18.31 -10.38
CA GLU A 338 7.91 17.13 -10.30
C GLU A 338 8.77 17.10 -9.03
N ARG A 339 9.33 18.25 -8.62
CA ARG A 339 10.19 18.33 -7.43
C ARG A 339 9.44 17.89 -6.17
N ASP A 340 8.21 18.36 -6.01
CA ASP A 340 7.43 18.12 -4.80
C ASP A 340 6.89 16.67 -4.79
N ALA A 341 6.52 16.13 -5.96
CA ALA A 341 6.19 14.72 -6.12
C ALA A 341 7.39 13.81 -5.82
N ARG A 342 8.57 14.08 -6.38
CA ARG A 342 9.81 13.30 -6.12
C ARG A 342 10.17 13.28 -4.63
N PHE A 343 10.00 14.41 -3.94
CA PHE A 343 10.23 14.48 -2.50
C PHE A 343 9.25 13.64 -1.67
N LYS A 344 8.01 13.49 -2.13
CA LYS A 344 7.01 12.61 -1.48
C LYS A 344 7.23 11.14 -1.79
N TRP A 345 7.63 10.84 -3.01
CA TRP A 345 7.94 9.49 -3.44
C TRP A 345 9.15 8.92 -2.69
N ASN A 346 10.29 9.64 -2.72
CA ASN A 346 11.57 9.24 -2.14
C ASN A 346 11.93 10.15 -0.95
N SER A 347 11.24 10.02 0.18
CA SER A 347 11.52 10.88 1.34
C SER A 347 12.75 10.41 2.12
N ALA A 348 13.73 11.29 2.34
CA ALA A 348 14.95 10.96 3.10
C ALA A 348 14.77 10.99 4.63
N ARG A 349 13.62 11.49 5.13
CA ARG A 349 13.39 11.74 6.58
C ARG A 349 12.46 10.72 7.24
N PHE A 350 11.59 10.11 6.45
CA PHE A 350 10.63 9.08 6.83
C PHE A 350 10.46 8.15 5.62
N PRO A 351 10.03 6.88 5.79
CA PRO A 351 9.81 5.99 4.66
C PRO A 351 8.93 6.64 3.59
N GLY A 352 9.43 6.68 2.36
CA GLY A 352 8.73 7.23 1.20
C GLY A 352 7.53 6.39 0.79
N GLU A 353 6.76 6.87 -0.20
CA GLU A 353 5.77 5.99 -0.81
C GLU A 353 6.42 4.87 -1.63
N ASN A 354 7.66 5.05 -2.10
CA ASN A 354 8.44 4.03 -2.82
C ASN A 354 8.88 2.84 -1.94
N GLU A 355 8.79 2.97 -0.61
CA GLU A 355 9.10 1.93 0.38
C GLU A 355 7.83 1.27 0.93
N GLN A 356 6.65 1.61 0.40
CA GLN A 356 5.43 0.89 0.75
C GLN A 356 5.49 -0.50 0.10
N PRO A 357 5.23 -1.59 0.85
CA PRO A 357 5.40 -2.93 0.32
C PRO A 357 4.59 -3.20 -0.97
N ALA A 358 3.36 -2.71 -1.06
CA ALA A 358 2.54 -2.84 -2.27
C ALA A 358 3.19 -2.14 -3.48
N HIS A 359 3.86 -1.01 -3.25
CA HIS A 359 4.54 -0.26 -4.30
C HIS A 359 5.85 -0.94 -4.72
N GLU A 360 6.60 -1.54 -3.78
CA GLU A 360 7.81 -2.30 -4.08
C GLU A 360 7.52 -3.54 -4.93
N VAL A 361 6.39 -4.22 -4.67
CA VAL A 361 5.95 -5.35 -5.50
C VAL A 361 5.66 -4.90 -6.94
N VAL A 362 5.05 -3.74 -7.12
CA VAL A 362 4.62 -3.24 -8.43
C VAL A 362 5.78 -2.65 -9.23
N TRP A 363 6.56 -1.75 -8.62
CA TRP A 363 7.55 -0.93 -9.32
C TRP A 363 9.00 -1.28 -8.98
N GLY A 364 9.22 -2.20 -8.03
CA GLY A 364 10.53 -2.61 -7.54
C GLY A 364 10.96 -1.86 -6.28
N GLU A 365 11.86 -2.49 -5.53
CA GLU A 365 12.43 -1.98 -4.28
C GLU A 365 13.03 -0.58 -4.50
N ARG A 366 12.55 0.40 -3.72
CA ARG A 366 13.04 1.79 -3.73
C ARG A 366 13.16 2.41 -5.12
N SER A 367 12.24 2.07 -6.02
CA SER A 367 12.21 2.57 -7.39
C SER A 367 12.21 4.11 -7.47
N ASP A 368 12.82 4.67 -8.52
CA ASP A 368 12.79 6.12 -8.78
C ASP A 368 11.40 6.58 -9.26
N VAL A 369 11.03 7.83 -8.98
CA VAL A 369 9.72 8.39 -9.36
C VAL A 369 9.43 8.31 -10.87
N SER A 370 10.48 8.21 -11.70
CA SER A 370 10.35 8.02 -13.15
C SER A 370 9.51 6.80 -13.54
N VAL A 371 9.41 5.76 -12.70
CA VAL A 371 8.53 4.60 -12.94
C VAL A 371 7.04 4.98 -12.99
N LEU A 372 6.66 6.11 -12.38
CA LEU A 372 5.29 6.64 -12.38
C LEU A 372 5.06 7.63 -13.54
N MET A 373 6.14 8.14 -14.13
CA MET A 373 6.13 9.23 -15.10
C MET A 373 6.19 8.74 -16.55
N THR A 374 5.74 7.52 -16.82
CA THR A 374 5.63 7.00 -18.19
C THR A 374 4.64 7.85 -19.01
N PRO A 375 4.74 7.87 -20.36
CA PRO A 375 3.78 8.59 -21.21
C PRO A 375 2.33 8.16 -20.96
N VAL A 376 1.41 9.12 -21.05
CA VAL A 376 -0.05 8.90 -20.95
C VAL A 376 -0.51 7.86 -21.98
N GLN A 377 -1.41 6.97 -21.56
CA GLN A 377 -2.04 5.99 -22.44
C GLN A 377 -3.44 6.44 -22.89
N PRO A 378 -3.99 5.86 -23.96
CA PRO A 378 -5.36 6.14 -24.39
C PRO A 378 -6.40 5.92 -23.28
N GLY A 379 -7.24 6.93 -23.02
CA GLY A 379 -8.24 6.95 -21.95
C GLY A 379 -7.74 7.49 -20.61
N GLU A 380 -6.47 7.89 -20.53
CA GLU A 380 -5.84 8.45 -19.34
C GLU A 380 -5.64 9.96 -19.43
N GLU A 381 -5.96 10.58 -20.56
CA GLU A 381 -5.55 11.93 -20.92
C GLU A 381 -6.10 13.01 -19.98
N HIS A 382 -5.27 14.03 -19.76
CA HIS A 382 -5.69 15.31 -19.19
C HIS A 382 -4.96 16.42 -19.98
N PRO A 383 -5.63 17.51 -20.41
CA PRO A 383 -5.05 18.47 -21.37
C PRO A 383 -3.69 19.07 -20.97
N GLU A 384 -3.45 19.20 -19.67
CA GLU A 384 -2.22 19.80 -19.14
C GLU A 384 -1.12 18.78 -18.80
N GLU A 385 -1.35 17.48 -18.96
CA GLU A 385 -0.45 16.44 -18.43
C GLU A 385 0.00 15.46 -19.52
N ASN A 386 1.29 15.17 -19.54
CA ASN A 386 1.92 14.27 -20.53
C ASN A 386 2.48 12.98 -19.91
N THR A 387 2.42 12.85 -18.59
CA THR A 387 2.80 11.64 -17.85
C THR A 387 1.58 11.01 -17.19
N ARG A 388 1.58 9.68 -17.01
CA ARG A 388 0.48 8.98 -16.34
C ARG A 388 0.27 9.47 -14.91
N LEU A 389 1.33 9.63 -14.12
CA LEU A 389 1.25 10.23 -12.78
C LEU A 389 0.55 11.59 -12.82
N GLY A 390 0.98 12.47 -13.71
CA GLY A 390 0.41 13.80 -13.84
C GLY A 390 -1.06 13.76 -14.23
N ALA A 391 -1.43 12.95 -15.21
CA ALA A 391 -2.79 12.88 -15.71
C ALA A 391 -3.77 12.30 -14.67
N TYR A 392 -3.42 11.20 -14.00
CA TYR A 392 -4.23 10.66 -12.89
C TYR A 392 -4.28 11.61 -11.70
N ALA A 393 -3.17 12.28 -11.37
CA ALA A 393 -3.15 13.28 -10.30
C ALA A 393 -4.08 14.46 -10.62
N ALA A 394 -4.04 14.96 -11.86
CA ALA A 394 -4.87 16.08 -12.29
C ALA A 394 -6.37 15.72 -12.23
N ARG A 395 -6.73 14.58 -12.83
CA ARG A 395 -8.10 14.04 -12.85
C ARG A 395 -8.68 13.84 -11.45
N LEU A 396 -7.90 13.26 -10.53
CA LEU A 396 -8.35 13.02 -9.16
C LEU A 396 -8.44 14.30 -8.32
N TRP A 397 -7.38 15.13 -8.34
CA TRP A 397 -7.17 16.15 -7.32
C TRP A 397 -7.56 17.57 -7.74
N LEU A 398 -7.49 17.93 -9.03
CA LEU A 398 -7.79 19.31 -9.45
C LEU A 398 -9.26 19.69 -9.18
N PRO A 399 -10.26 18.85 -9.48
CA PRO A 399 -11.65 19.17 -9.13
C PRO A 399 -11.83 19.42 -7.62
N LEU A 400 -11.14 18.63 -6.78
CA LEU A 400 -11.17 18.78 -5.32
C LEU A 400 -10.51 20.09 -4.88
N LEU A 401 -9.33 20.42 -5.42
CA LEU A 401 -8.59 21.64 -5.08
C LEU A 401 -9.34 22.90 -5.50
N GLN A 402 -9.96 22.88 -6.69
CA GLN A 402 -10.79 23.98 -7.20
C GLN A 402 -12.07 24.18 -6.36
N ALA A 403 -12.58 23.12 -5.75
CA ALA A 403 -13.77 23.16 -4.90
C ALA A 403 -13.48 23.59 -3.45
N GLU A 404 -12.23 23.86 -3.07
CA GLU A 404 -11.88 24.35 -1.74
C GLU A 404 -12.44 25.77 -1.51
N ARG A 405 -13.22 25.94 -0.44
CA ARG A 405 -13.80 27.24 -0.02
C ARG A 405 -13.12 27.71 1.28
N ASN A 406 -13.21 28.99 1.57
CA ASN A 406 -12.81 29.52 2.88
C ASN A 406 -13.75 29.00 3.98
N VAL A 407 -13.18 28.66 5.14
CA VAL A 407 -13.94 28.29 6.34
C VAL A 407 -14.31 29.60 7.05
N ASP A 408 -15.38 30.25 6.62
CA ASP A 408 -15.95 31.41 7.33
C ASP A 408 -16.99 30.97 8.38
#